data_AF-A0A1G1G8P4-F1
#
_entry.id   AF-A0A1G1G8P4-F1
#
_cell.length_a   1.000
_cell.length_b   1.000
_cell.length_c   1.000
_cell.angle_alpha   90.00
_cell.angle_beta   90.00
_cell.angle_gamma   90.00
#
_symmetry.space_group_name_H-M   'P 1'
#
loop_
_entity.id
_entity.type
_entity.pdbx_description
1 polymer ?
#
loop_
_entity_poly.entity_id
_entity_poly.type
_entity_poly.pdbx_seq_one_letter_code
_entity_poly.pdbx_strand_id
1 'polypeptide(L)' 'MPCKKTPFFPDPDFSAYASLGNPRAPYTIFLKKDSKGKYIVVNTHRGKYDSADDVMNDIRDCLYCDPKTSN' A
#
# COMPACT_ATOMS: atom_id res chain seq x y z
N MET A 1 -4.79 -17.30 -18.05
CA MET A 1 -4.79 -17.39 -16.56
C MET A 1 -6.02 -16.66 -16.05
N PRO A 2 -6.83 -17.23 -15.15
CA PRO A 2 -7.93 -16.46 -14.54
C PRO A 2 -7.34 -15.40 -13.60
N CYS A 3 -7.55 -14.12 -13.91
CA CYS A 3 -7.21 -13.04 -12.99
C CYS A 3 -8.09 -13.19 -11.73
N LYS A 4 -7.47 -13.51 -10.59
CA LYS A 4 -8.15 -13.41 -9.29
C LYS A 4 -8.61 -11.96 -9.12
N LYS A 5 -9.93 -11.76 -8.97
CA LYS A 5 -10.48 -10.44 -8.65
C LYS A 5 -9.94 -10.00 -7.29
N THR A 6 -9.33 -8.84 -7.25
CA THR A 6 -9.00 -8.16 -5.99
C THR A 6 -10.31 -7.77 -5.29
N PRO A 7 -10.41 -7.90 -3.96
CA PRO A 7 -11.59 -7.45 -3.25
C PRO A 7 -11.73 -5.92 -3.39
N PHE A 8 -12.97 -5.47 -3.58
CA PHE A 8 -13.33 -4.06 -3.65
C PHE A 8 -14.18 -3.70 -2.44
N PHE A 9 -13.75 -2.68 -1.70
CA PHE A 9 -14.45 -2.17 -0.53
C PHE A 9 -14.83 -0.71 -0.81
N PRO A 10 -16.12 -0.39 -1.01
CA PRO A 10 -16.55 1.00 -1.18
C PRO A 10 -16.39 1.77 0.15
N ASP A 11 -15.94 3.02 0.07
CA ASP A 11 -15.86 3.97 1.19
C ASP A 11 -16.83 5.15 0.95
N PRO A 12 -18.15 4.92 1.02
CA PRO A 12 -19.15 5.93 0.66
C PRO A 12 -19.11 7.17 1.55
N ASP A 13 -18.76 6.98 2.83
CA ASP A 13 -18.69 8.06 3.82
C ASP A 13 -17.32 8.74 3.85
N PHE A 14 -16.39 8.37 2.96
CA PHE A 14 -15.01 8.83 2.93
C PHE A 14 -14.27 8.69 4.28
N SER A 15 -14.72 7.75 5.13
CA SER A 15 -14.22 7.57 6.48
C SER A 15 -12.81 6.97 6.47
N ALA A 16 -12.56 6.00 5.58
CA ALA A 16 -11.24 5.42 5.40
C ALA A 16 -10.30 6.45 4.77
N TYR A 17 -10.75 7.17 3.74
CA TYR A 17 -9.99 8.27 3.14
C TYR A 17 -9.61 9.37 4.15
N ALA A 18 -10.55 9.79 4.99
CA ALA A 18 -10.30 10.78 6.05
C ALA A 18 -9.33 10.26 7.12
N SER A 19 -9.42 8.98 7.49
CA SER A 19 -8.50 8.35 8.45
C SER A 19 -7.04 8.35 7.99
N LEU A 20 -6.82 8.45 6.67
CA LEU A 20 -5.49 8.57 6.06
C LEU A 20 -4.98 10.03 5.99
N GLY A 21 -5.73 11.00 6.54
CA GLY A 21 -5.36 12.41 6.54
C GLY A 21 -5.69 13.15 5.24
N ASN A 22 -6.72 12.71 4.50
CA ASN A 22 -7.15 13.30 3.22
C ASN A 22 -6.02 13.39 2.17
N PRO A 23 -5.35 12.27 1.83
CA PRO A 23 -4.23 12.28 0.91
C PRO A 23 -4.66 12.62 -0.52
N ARG A 24 -3.77 13.22 -1.32
CA ARG A 24 -4.03 13.42 -2.75
C ARG A 24 -4.21 12.07 -3.45
N ALA A 25 -5.36 11.86 -4.08
CA ALA A 25 -5.66 10.68 -4.85
C ALA A 25 -5.04 10.71 -6.26
N PRO A 26 -4.67 9.55 -6.85
CA PRO A 26 -4.71 8.21 -6.25
C PRO A 26 -3.60 8.00 -5.20
N TYR A 27 -3.86 7.12 -4.23
CA TYR A 27 -3.00 6.87 -3.09
C TYR A 27 -2.91 5.38 -2.82
N THR A 28 -1.70 4.85 -2.66
CA THR A 28 -1.45 3.42 -2.43
C THR A 28 -0.62 3.22 -1.17
N ILE A 29 -1.02 2.25 -0.35
CA ILE A 29 -0.32 1.88 0.88
C ILE A 29 0.17 0.45 0.74
N PHE A 30 1.44 0.23 1.06
CA PHE A 30 2.02 -1.11 1.17
C PHE A 30 2.10 -1.50 2.63
N LEU A 31 1.50 -2.65 2.96
CA LEU A 31 1.43 -3.20 4.30
C LEU A 31 2.22 -4.50 4.36
N LYS A 32 3.04 -4.67 5.40
CA LYS A 32 3.75 -5.93 5.70
C LYS A 32 3.34 -6.40 7.09
N LYS A 33 3.19 -7.71 7.25
CA LYS A 33 2.96 -8.32 8.56
C LYS A 33 4.31 -8.47 9.27
N ASP A 34 4.43 -7.94 10.48
CA ASP A 34 5.62 -8.10 11.31
C ASP A 34 5.71 -9.51 11.92
N SER A 35 6.81 -9.79 12.63
CA SER A 35 7.05 -11.09 13.28
C SER A 35 6.05 -11.40 14.41
N LYS A 36 5.33 -10.40 14.92
CA LYS A 36 4.29 -10.54 15.96
C LYS A 36 2.88 -10.65 15.37
N GLY A 37 2.76 -10.58 14.05
CA GLY A 37 1.52 -10.69 13.33
C GLY A 37 0.73 -9.37 13.16
N LYS A 38 1.33 -8.23 13.51
CA LYS A 38 0.74 -6.90 13.29
C LYS A 38 1.07 -6.39 11.89
N TYR A 39 0.12 -5.71 11.25
CA TYR A 39 0.39 -5.01 9.99
C TYR A 39 1.07 -3.67 10.26
N ILE A 40 2.18 -3.43 9.57
CA ILE A 40 2.91 -2.16 9.55
C ILE A 40 2.90 -1.58 8.14
N VAL A 41 2.82 -0.26 8.04
CA VAL A 41 3.00 0.46 6.77
C VAL A 41 4.49 0.46 6.44
N VAL A 42 4.85 -0.08 5.28
CA VAL A 42 6.25 -0.15 4.82
C VAL A 42 6.55 0.84 3.71
N ASN A 43 5.55 1.26 2.95
CA ASN A 43 5.68 2.31 1.95
C ASN A 43 4.32 2.96 1.67
N THR A 44 4.34 4.19 1.17
CA THR A 44 3.17 4.93 0.69
C THR A 44 3.51 5.59 -0.64
N HIS A 45 2.76 5.28 -1.69
CA HIS A 45 2.89 5.92 -2.98
C HIS A 45 1.77 6.95 -3.17
N ARG A 46 2.15 8.19 -3.52
CA ARG A 46 1.22 9.30 -3.76
C ARG A 46 1.21 9.63 -5.24
N GLY A 47 0.04 9.54 -5.85
CA GLY A 47 -0.13 9.77 -7.28
C GLY A 47 -0.42 8.49 -8.04
N LYS A 48 -0.53 8.64 -9.36
CA LYS A 48 -0.79 7.53 -10.27
C LYS A 48 0.50 6.78 -10.56
N TYR A 49 0.38 5.47 -10.73
CA TYR A 49 1.38 4.69 -11.44
C TYR A 49 1.14 4.82 -12.94
N ASP A 50 2.23 4.93 -13.70
CA ASP A 50 2.16 4.99 -15.16
C ASP A 50 2.20 3.58 -15.77
N SER A 51 2.75 2.60 -15.06
CA SER A 51 2.80 1.19 -15.47
C SER A 51 2.61 0.20 -14.31
N ALA A 52 2.30 -1.05 -14.65
CA ALA A 52 2.29 -2.13 -13.66
C ALA A 52 3.70 -2.45 -13.14
N ASP A 53 4.74 -2.23 -13.96
CA ASP A 53 6.13 -2.47 -13.57
C ASP A 53 6.55 -1.54 -12.44
N ASP A 54 6.07 -0.29 -12.45
CA ASP A 54 6.33 0.67 -11.36
C ASP A 54 5.78 0.16 -10.02
N VAL A 55 4.55 -0.40 -10.03
CA VAL A 55 3.95 -1.01 -8.83
C VAL A 55 4.76 -2.23 -8.38
N MET A 56 5.19 -3.07 -9.32
CA MET A 56 5.96 -4.27 -9.01
C MET A 56 7.35 -3.94 -8.46
N ASN A 57 7.94 -2.83 -8.88
CA ASN A 57 9.20 -2.33 -8.32
C ASN A 57 9.01 -1.85 -6.88
N ASP A 58 7.96 -1.08 -6.58
CA ASP A 58 7.66 -0.66 -5.20
C ASP A 58 7.41 -1.88 -4.29
N ILE A 59 6.70 -2.90 -4.77
CA ILE A 59 6.50 -4.17 -4.04
C ILE A 59 7.83 -4.85 -3.78
N ARG A 60 8.71 -4.91 -4.78
CA ARG A 60 10.04 -5.52 -4.66
C ARG A 60 10.82 -4.82 -3.56
N ASP A 61 10.90 -3.51 -3.60
CA ASP A 61 11.64 -2.71 -2.61
C ASP A 61 11.09 -2.92 -1.20
N CYS A 62 9.76 -3.01 -1.04
CA CYS A 62 9.12 -3.31 0.24
C CYS A 62 9.43 -4.72 0.80
N LEU A 63 9.73 -5.69 -0.08
CA LEU A 63 10.04 -7.06 0.31
C LEU A 63 11.51 -7.23 0.72
N TYR A 64 12.43 -6.59 -0.02
CA TYR A 64 13.88 -6.76 0.19
C TYR A 64 14.48 -5.76 1.18
N CYS A 65 13.85 -4.61 1.41
CA CYS A 65 14.22 -3.73 2.50
C CYS A 65 13.60 -4.25 3.79
N ASP A 66 14.42 -4.86 4.66
CA ASP A 66 14.04 -5.01 6.06
C ASP A 66 13.80 -3.61 6.64
N PRO A 67 12.73 -3.38 7.41
CA PRO A 67 12.62 -2.22 8.26
C PRO A 67 13.64 -2.37 9.40
N LYS A 68 14.93 -2.24 9.08
CA LYS A 68 15.97 -1.98 10.07
C LYS A 68 15.70 -0.57 10.57
N THR A 69 15.05 -0.51 11.72
CA THR A 69 15.17 0.50 12.77
C THR A 69 15.86 1.78 12.28
N SER A 70 15.08 2.75 11.81
CA SER A 70 15.57 4.13 11.83
C SER A 70 15.69 4.53 13.30
N ASN A 71 16.91 4.85 13.71
CA ASN A 71 17.23 5.44 15.01
C ASN A 71 16.43 6.73 15.26
#